data_AF-A0A1Y5D131-F1
#
_entry.id   AF-A0A1Y5D131-F1
#
_cell.length_a   1.000
_cell.length_b   1.000
_cell.length_c   1.000
_cell.angle_alpha   90.00
_cell.angle_beta   90.00
_cell.angle_gamma   90.00
#
_symmetry.space_group_name_H-M   'P 1'
#
loop_
_entity.id
_entity.type
_entity.pdbx_description
1 polymer ?
#
loop_
_entity_poly.entity_id
_entity_poly.type
_entity_poly.pdbx_seq_one_letter_code
_entity_poly.pdbx_strand_id
1 'polypeptide(L)' 'MKKITLMVLVALTTACSSYEFGDVSRVYCATTSTELRAQIKVTLKENGVSIGVDYCASAGLVDAILIKSPKE' A
#
# COMPACT_ATOMS: atom_id res chain seq x y z
N MET A 1 -27.98 10.98 17.84
CA MET A 1 -26.68 11.61 17.51
C MET A 1 -25.51 10.63 17.58
N LYS A 2 -25.29 9.85 18.65
CA LYS A 2 -24.18 8.86 18.76
C LYS A 2 -24.09 7.82 17.63
N LYS A 3 -25.21 7.35 17.06
CA LYS A 3 -25.22 6.31 15.99
C LYS A 3 -24.75 6.82 14.62
N ILE A 4 -24.99 8.09 14.31
CA ILE A 4 -24.59 8.70 13.03
C ILE A 4 -23.07 8.91 13.00
N THR A 5 -22.50 9.39 14.11
CA THR A 5 -21.05 9.56 14.26
C THR A 5 -20.30 8.24 14.08
N LEU A 6 -20.84 7.12 14.57
CA LEU A 6 -20.24 5.80 14.40
C LEU A 6 -20.28 5.31 12.94
N MET A 7 -21.40 5.53 12.22
CA MET A 7 -21.51 5.18 10.80
C MET A 7 -20.53 5.97 9.92
N VAL A 8 -20.35 7.27 10.21
CA VAL A 8 -19.38 8.10 9.49
C VAL A 8 -17.95 7.62 9.72
N LEU A 9 -17.61 7.21 10.94
CA LEU A 9 -16.28 6.69 11.25
C LEU A 9 -15.97 5.38 10.50
N VAL A 10 -16.95 4.46 10.42
CA VAL A 10 -16.79 3.19 9.69
C VAL A 10 -16.66 3.42 8.18
N ALA A 11 -17.43 4.35 7.61
CA ALA A 11 -17.34 4.71 6.19
C ALA A 11 -16.01 5.35 5.80
N LEU A 12 -15.35 6.06 6.74
CA LEU A 12 -14.01 6.62 6.52
C LEU A 12 -12.91 5.54 6.53
N THR A 13 -13.12 4.43 7.24
CA THR A 13 -12.13 3.33 7.29
C THR A 13 -12.16 2.40 6.07
N THR A 14 -13.27 2.35 5.32
CA THR A 14 -13.38 1.49 4.12
C THR A 14 -12.71 2.10 2.88
N ALA A 15 -12.50 3.42 2.84
CA ALA A 15 -11.87 4.10 1.71
C ALA A 15 -10.35 3.82 1.59
N CYS A 16 -9.72 3.29 2.64
CA CYS A 16 -8.31 2.91 2.63
C CYS A 16 -8.06 1.45 2.19
N SER A 17 -9.11 0.67 1.89
CA SER A 17 -8.96 -0.78 1.67
C SER A 17 -8.68 -1.21 0.22
N SER A 18 -8.68 -0.30 -0.74
CA SER A 18 -8.43 -0.64 -2.16
C SER A 18 -6.95 -0.63 -2.55
N TYR A 19 -6.04 -0.24 -1.64
CA TYR A 19 -4.60 -0.32 -1.89
C TYR A 19 -4.02 -1.62 -1.33
N GLU A 20 -3.84 -2.61 -2.21
CA GLU A 20 -3.06 -3.81 -1.89
C GLU A 20 -1.57 -3.45 -1.95
N PHE A 21 -1.05 -3.01 -0.79
CA PHE A 21 0.36 -2.62 -0.63
C PHE A 21 1.33 -3.67 -1.20
N GLY A 22 0.99 -4.96 -1.16
CA GLY A 22 1.85 -6.06 -1.63
C GLY A 22 2.13 -6.08 -3.13
N ASP A 23 1.11 -5.97 -3.98
CA ASP A 23 1.26 -6.23 -5.43
C ASP A 23 2.04 -5.13 -6.14
N VAL A 24 1.69 -3.85 -5.89
CA VAL A 24 2.38 -2.72 -6.51
C VAL A 24 3.81 -2.59 -5.96
N SER A 25 4.02 -2.88 -4.68
CA SER A 25 5.36 -2.86 -4.09
C SER A 25 6.27 -3.90 -4.73
N ARG A 26 5.79 -5.12 -4.99
CA ARG A 26 6.58 -6.16 -5.66
C ARG A 26 7.01 -5.74 -7.05
N VAL A 27 6.07 -5.23 -7.86
CA VAL A 27 6.40 -4.75 -9.21
C VAL A 27 7.38 -3.59 -9.17
N TYR A 28 7.15 -2.61 -8.30
CA TYR A 28 8.02 -1.43 -8.15
C TYR A 28 9.44 -1.77 -7.66
N CYS A 29 9.56 -2.72 -6.73
CA CYS A 29 10.85 -3.08 -6.12
C CYS A 29 11.62 -4.14 -6.89
N ALA A 30 10.95 -4.97 -7.69
CA ALA A 30 11.59 -6.00 -8.52
C ALA A 30 11.97 -5.52 -9.93
N THR A 31 11.39 -4.40 -10.41
CA THR A 31 11.71 -3.88 -11.75
C THR A 31 13.09 -3.23 -11.82
N THR A 32 13.82 -3.52 -12.90
CA THR A 32 15.09 -2.86 -13.24
C THR A 32 14.93 -1.70 -14.22
N SER A 33 13.75 -1.52 -14.83
CA SER A 33 13.46 -0.41 -15.74
C SER A 33 13.20 0.87 -14.95
N THR A 34 13.99 1.90 -15.24
CA THR A 34 13.86 3.24 -14.65
C THR A 34 12.56 3.93 -15.06
N GLU A 35 12.11 3.72 -16.30
CA GLU A 35 10.91 4.32 -16.87
C GLU A 35 9.66 3.75 -16.21
N LEU A 36 9.56 2.43 -16.11
CA LEU A 36 8.44 1.77 -15.45
C LEU A 36 8.36 2.17 -13.97
N ARG A 37 9.50 2.25 -13.30
CA ARG A 37 9.57 2.66 -11.89
C ARG A 37 9.11 4.11 -11.70
N ALA A 38 9.46 5.01 -12.62
CA ALA A 38 8.98 6.38 -12.61
C ALA A 38 7.47 6.48 -12.85
N GLN A 39 6.92 5.72 -13.80
CA GLN A 39 5.49 5.69 -14.09
C GLN A 39 4.69 5.22 -12.87
N ILE A 40 5.09 4.11 -12.24
CA ILE A 40 4.43 3.60 -11.03
C ILE A 40 4.47 4.63 -9.90
N LYS A 41 5.61 5.31 -9.72
CA LYS A 41 5.75 6.37 -8.70
C LYS A 41 4.80 7.54 -8.94
N VAL A 42 4.61 7.95 -10.19
CA VAL A 42 3.65 9.01 -10.56
C VAL A 42 2.22 8.56 -10.28
N THR A 43 1.83 7.38 -10.75
CA THR A 43 0.49 6.83 -10.53
C THR A 43 0.16 6.70 -9.04
N LEU A 44 1.08 6.21 -8.22
CA LEU A 44 0.90 6.14 -6.77
C LEU A 44 0.67 7.53 -6.18
N LYS A 45 1.48 8.52 -6.59
CA LYS A 45 1.35 9.90 -6.13
C LYS A 45 0.00 10.52 -6.52
N GLU A 46 -0.48 10.27 -7.74
CA GLU A 46 -1.78 10.73 -8.23
C GLU A 46 -2.94 10.11 -7.43
N ASN A 47 -2.75 8.90 -6.90
CA ASN A 47 -3.69 8.23 -5.99
C ASN A 47 -3.46 8.59 -4.50
N GLY A 48 -2.66 9.63 -4.21
CA GLY A 48 -2.42 10.12 -2.86
C GLY A 48 -1.39 9.32 -2.05
N VAL A 49 -0.70 8.36 -2.68
CA VAL A 49 0.33 7.53 -2.04
C VAL A 49 1.72 8.04 -2.43
N SER A 50 2.44 8.60 -1.46
CA SER A 50 3.82 9.02 -1.65
C SER A 50 4.79 7.93 -1.17
N ILE A 51 5.71 7.51 -2.03
CA ILE A 51 6.71 6.48 -1.72
C ILE A 51 8.11 7.07 -1.49
N GLY A 52 8.71 6.73 -0.34
CA GLY A 52 10.04 7.14 0.10
C GLY A 52 11.16 6.21 -0.34
N VAL A 53 12.38 6.49 0.13
CA VAL A 53 13.58 5.66 -0.13
C VAL A 53 13.52 4.31 0.57
N ASP A 54 12.77 4.24 1.65
CA ASP A 54 12.53 3.10 2.55
C ASP A 54 11.38 2.20 2.09
N TYR A 55 10.70 2.56 0.99
CA TYR A 55 9.51 1.84 0.49
C TYR A 55 9.78 0.35 0.22
N CYS A 56 10.89 0.02 -0.46
CA CYS A 56 11.23 -1.37 -0.75
C CYS A 56 11.72 -2.17 0.46
N ALA A 57 12.37 -1.50 1.42
CA ALA A 57 12.73 -2.13 2.69
C ALA A 57 11.47 -2.48 3.50
N SER A 58 10.51 -1.57 3.52
CA SER A 58 9.21 -1.78 4.18
C SER A 58 8.41 -2.90 3.52
N ALA A 59 8.40 -2.96 2.17
CA ALA A 59 7.78 -4.06 1.44
C ALA A 59 8.40 -5.42 1.78
N GLY A 60 9.74 -5.50 1.79
CA GLY A 60 10.45 -6.73 2.18
C GLY A 60 10.18 -7.15 3.62
N LEU A 61 10.03 -6.21 4.55
CA LEU A 61 9.67 -6.50 5.94
C LEU A 61 8.25 -7.07 6.04
N VAL A 62 7.28 -6.49 5.33
CA VAL A 62 5.90 -7.00 5.29
C VAL A 62 5.87 -8.42 4.74
N ASP A 63 6.56 -8.67 3.62
CA ASP A 63 6.68 -10.02 3.05
C ASP A 63 7.29 -11.00 4.06
N ALA A 64 8.35 -10.61 4.78
CA ALA A 64 8.99 -11.46 5.79
C ALA A 64 8.09 -11.78 7.00
N ILE A 65 7.25 -10.83 7.42
CA ILE A 65 6.28 -11.04 8.51
C ILE A 65 5.15 -11.98 8.07
N LEU A 66 4.64 -11.80 6.84
CA LEU A 66 3.57 -12.65 6.29
C LEU A 66 4.04 -14.09 6.07
N ILE A 67 5.29 -14.31 5.66
CA ILE A 67 5.88 -15.65 5.53
C ILE A 67 5.98 -16.35 6.91
N LYS A 68 6.23 -15.60 7.99
CA LYS A 68 6.34 -16.14 9.36
C LYS A 68 5.01 -16.27 10.09
N SER A 69 3.94 -15.66 9.58
CA SER A 69 2.59 -15.73 10.14
C SER A 69 1.67 -16.38 9.10
N PRO A 70 1.78 -17.70 8.83
CA PRO A 70 0.79 -18.38 8.01
C PRO A 70 -0.58 -18.12 8.66
N LYS A 71 -1.48 -17.49 7.91
CA LYS A 71 -2.87 -17.35 8.34
C LYS A 71 -3.42 -18.77 8.52
N GLU A 72 -3.70 -19.14 9.76
CA GLU A 72 -4.52 -20.32 10.09
C GLU A 72 -5.96 -20.12 9.62
#